data_AF-A0A972VZD7-F1
#
_entry.id   AF-A0A972VZD7-F1
#
_cell.length_a   1.000
_cell.length_b   1.000
_cell.length_c   1.000
_cell.angle_alpha   90.00
_cell.angle_beta   90.00
_cell.angle_gamma   90.00
#
_symmetry.space_group_name_H-M   'P 1'
#
loop_
_entity.id
_entity.type
_entity.pdbx_description
1 polymer ?
#
loop_
_entity_poly.entity_id
_entity_poly.type
_entity_poly.pdbx_seq_one_letter_code
_entity_poly.pdbx_strand_id
1 'polypeptide(L)'
;MKYLYSLLLIILFLSFSCNRAKTTQEVSKKTDSLTINSNRIINTIGETLTPTTKKAISEWKEYHDVDEFILKYYNISTSEALHNAKELSGLIQLMKDTIRIDNLKELNITARFNVLHNEALRLADMATIPSISNEEVKEEVGKIIEIYSAVNSKINTIYKAEELQNSLEVDTETPNELRKEAIIPERNNYKERKSPLREKTENSRKPVRKMRDSLKKPLKSESGRLIKPATFSKKTVK
;
A
#
# COMPACT_ATOMS: atom_id res chain seq x y z
N MET A 1 70.58 1.48 68.26
CA MET A 1 70.37 1.82 66.84
C MET A 1 70.09 0.62 65.91
N LYS A 2 70.10 -0.65 66.36
CA LYS A 2 69.81 -1.81 65.47
C LYS A 2 68.31 -2.11 65.28
N TYR A 3 67.48 -1.76 66.25
CA TYR A 3 66.03 -2.02 66.21
C TYR A 3 65.24 -0.97 65.39
N LEU A 4 65.81 0.22 65.17
CA LEU A 4 65.19 1.26 64.32
C LEU A 4 65.24 0.87 62.83
N TYR A 5 66.35 0.26 62.39
CA TYR A 5 66.45 -0.29 61.03
C TYR A 5 65.54 -1.52 60.85
N SER A 6 65.37 -2.34 61.89
CA SER A 6 64.44 -3.48 61.87
C SER A 6 62.97 -3.02 61.74
N LEU A 7 62.59 -1.95 62.45
CA LEU A 7 61.23 -1.39 62.39
C LEU A 7 60.96 -0.68 61.05
N LEU A 8 61.98 -0.06 60.44
CA LEU A 8 61.89 0.56 59.11
C LEU A 8 61.79 -0.47 57.97
N LEU A 9 62.42 -1.65 58.12
CA LEU A 9 62.30 -2.77 57.18
C LEU A 9 60.89 -3.40 57.19
N ILE A 10 60.23 -3.46 58.36
CA ILE A 10 58.87 -4.02 58.49
C ILE A 10 57.83 -3.11 57.83
N ILE A 11 58.01 -1.79 57.87
CA ILE A 11 57.12 -0.81 57.20
C ILE A 11 57.23 -0.90 55.67
N LEU A 12 58.43 -1.20 55.14
CA LEU A 12 58.66 -1.36 53.70
C LEU A 12 57.94 -2.61 53.15
N PHE A 13 57.83 -3.69 53.92
CA PHE A 13 57.14 -4.92 53.51
C PHE A 13 55.60 -4.82 53.57
N LEU A 14 55.05 -3.89 54.35
CA LEU A 14 53.60 -3.65 54.44
C LEU A 14 53.06 -2.79 53.26
N SER A 15 53.93 -2.33 52.35
CA SER A 15 53.57 -1.49 51.20
C SER A 15 53.18 -2.26 49.94
N PHE A 16 53.20 -3.60 49.94
CA PHE A 16 52.76 -4.40 48.80
C PHE A 16 51.25 -4.72 48.90
N SER A 17 50.43 -3.66 48.90
CA SER A 17 48.99 -3.79 48.73
C SER A 17 48.68 -3.92 47.24
N CYS A 18 48.32 -5.14 46.84
CA CYS A 18 47.51 -5.49 45.67
C CYS A 18 47.48 -4.46 44.53
N ASN A 19 48.43 -4.53 43.59
CA ASN A 19 48.03 -4.36 42.20
C ASN A 19 47.34 -5.66 41.79
N ARG A 20 46.08 -5.84 42.22
CA ARG A 20 45.20 -6.62 41.35
C ARG A 20 45.16 -5.78 40.10
N ALA A 21 45.76 -6.29 39.02
CA ALA A 21 45.20 -6.01 37.73
C ALA A 21 43.71 -6.26 37.92
N LYS A 22 42.95 -5.18 38.04
CA LYS A 22 41.60 -5.25 37.56
C LYS A 22 41.88 -5.62 36.11
N THR A 23 41.69 -6.89 35.78
CA THR A 23 40.91 -7.15 34.58
C THR A 23 39.72 -6.24 34.81
N THR A 24 39.81 -5.03 34.29
CA THR A 24 38.67 -4.39 33.68
C THR A 24 38.22 -5.52 32.76
N GLN A 25 37.36 -6.40 33.27
CA GLN A 25 36.16 -6.63 32.54
C GLN A 25 35.80 -5.20 32.21
N GLU A 26 36.00 -4.85 30.94
CA GLU A 26 35.01 -4.03 30.32
C GLU A 26 33.72 -4.65 30.84
N VAL A 27 33.19 -4.06 31.92
CA VAL A 27 31.77 -3.81 31.96
C VAL A 27 31.64 -3.09 30.64
N SER A 28 31.40 -3.90 29.60
CA SER A 28 30.62 -3.52 28.48
C SER A 28 29.54 -2.77 29.23
N LYS A 29 29.65 -1.44 29.18
CA LYS A 29 28.45 -0.66 29.15
C LYS A 29 27.77 -1.33 27.98
N LYS A 30 26.97 -2.35 28.27
CA LYS A 30 25.65 -2.50 27.75
C LYS A 30 25.05 -1.15 28.13
N THR A 31 25.45 -0.13 27.37
CA THR A 31 24.63 0.98 27.04
C THR A 31 23.40 0.23 26.58
N ASP A 32 22.47 0.11 27.51
CA ASP A 32 21.06 -0.05 27.21
C ASP A 32 20.58 1.25 26.54
N SER A 33 21.41 1.81 25.66
CA SER A 33 20.98 2.60 24.54
C SER A 33 20.28 1.58 23.66
N LEU A 34 18.99 1.42 23.92
CA LEU A 34 18.04 1.27 22.82
C LEU A 34 18.49 2.28 21.77
N THR A 35 19.27 1.81 20.80
CA THR A 35 19.63 2.58 19.63
C THR A 35 18.29 2.84 18.97
N ILE A 36 17.78 4.07 19.13
CA ILE A 36 16.53 4.49 18.50
C ILE A 36 16.77 4.25 17.01
N ASN A 37 16.13 3.20 16.51
CA ASN A 37 16.33 2.72 15.15
C ASN A 37 16.03 3.90 14.22
N SER A 38 17.07 4.44 13.59
CA SER A 38 16.98 5.70 12.83
C SER A 38 16.09 5.55 11.59
N ASN A 39 15.73 4.32 11.23
CA ASN A 39 14.91 3.95 10.09
C ASN A 39 13.41 4.00 10.43
N ARG A 40 12.98 5.05 11.14
CA ARG A 40 11.57 5.28 11.43
C ARG A 40 10.92 6.06 10.30
N ILE A 41 9.77 5.56 9.88
CA ILE A 41 8.88 6.19 8.92
C ILE A 41 7.89 7.03 9.73
N ILE A 42 7.85 8.33 9.43
CA ILE A 42 6.90 9.28 10.03
C ILE A 42 6.01 9.75 8.89
N ASN A 43 4.72 9.44 8.98
CA ASN A 43 3.71 9.90 8.03
C ASN A 43 2.78 10.91 8.70
N THR A 44 2.29 11.84 7.89
CA THR A 44 1.21 12.74 8.32
C THR A 44 -0.11 11.99 8.38
N ILE A 45 -0.91 12.30 9.39
CA ILE A 45 -2.29 11.81 9.45
C ILE A 45 -3.07 12.47 8.32
N GLY A 46 -3.64 11.64 7.44
CA GLY A 46 -4.48 12.09 6.34
C GLY A 46 -5.93 12.28 6.79
N GLU A 47 -6.86 12.14 5.85
CA GLU A 47 -8.29 12.22 6.13
C GLU A 47 -8.78 10.97 6.88
N THR A 48 -9.52 11.20 7.95
CA THR A 48 -10.18 10.18 8.76
C THR A 48 -11.69 10.31 8.61
N LEU A 49 -12.44 9.30 9.06
CA LEU A 49 -13.89 9.37 8.99
C LEU A 49 -14.44 10.48 9.89
N THR A 50 -15.42 11.22 9.38
CA THR A 50 -16.18 12.16 10.19
C THR A 50 -16.97 11.41 11.29
N PRO A 51 -17.36 12.07 12.40
CA PRO A 51 -18.15 11.42 13.45
C PRO A 51 -19.47 10.81 12.95
N THR A 52 -20.13 11.50 12.00
CA THR A 52 -21.38 11.01 11.39
C THR A 52 -21.15 9.75 10.58
N THR A 53 -20.13 9.75 9.73
CA THR A 53 -19.73 8.59 8.92
C THR A 53 -19.30 7.42 9.80
N LYS A 54 -18.47 7.67 10.82
CA LYS A 54 -18.01 6.65 11.78
C LYS A 54 -19.17 5.99 12.51
N LYS A 55 -20.22 6.76 12.85
CA LYS A 55 -21.46 6.20 13.42
C LYS A 55 -22.23 5.36 12.39
N ALA A 56 -22.30 5.81 11.15
CA ALA A 56 -23.05 5.11 10.11
C ALA A 56 -22.45 3.75 9.72
N ILE A 57 -21.13 3.58 9.87
CA ILE A 57 -20.42 2.33 9.56
C ILE A 57 -19.97 1.55 10.82
N SER A 58 -20.52 1.84 12.00
CA SER A 58 -20.04 1.26 13.27
C SER A 58 -20.03 -0.27 13.29
N GLU A 59 -20.98 -0.89 12.59
CA GLU A 59 -21.12 -2.35 12.50
C GLU A 59 -20.15 -3.00 11.50
N TRP A 60 -19.42 -2.20 10.72
CA TRP A 60 -18.45 -2.70 9.76
C TRP A 60 -17.10 -2.96 10.44
N LYS A 61 -17.05 -4.08 11.18
CA LYS A 61 -15.90 -4.49 11.97
C LYS A 61 -14.60 -4.53 11.15
N GLU A 62 -14.65 -5.01 9.91
CA GLU A 62 -13.44 -5.17 9.10
C GLU A 62 -12.81 -3.81 8.71
N TYR A 63 -13.61 -2.74 8.58
CA TYR A 63 -13.06 -1.39 8.47
C TYR A 63 -12.35 -0.97 9.76
N HIS A 64 -12.96 -1.23 10.92
CA HIS A 64 -12.38 -0.89 12.22
C HIS A 64 -11.06 -1.64 12.47
N ASP A 65 -10.98 -2.92 12.11
CA ASP A 65 -9.76 -3.71 12.23
C ASP A 65 -8.61 -3.10 11.41
N VAL A 66 -8.90 -2.59 10.20
CA VAL A 66 -7.91 -1.86 9.38
C VAL A 66 -7.56 -0.50 10.00
N ASP A 67 -8.56 0.27 10.46
CA ASP A 67 -8.37 1.59 11.07
C ASP A 67 -7.44 1.52 12.28
N GLU A 68 -7.65 0.56 13.18
CA GLU A 68 -6.78 0.33 14.34
C GLU A 68 -5.38 -0.11 13.93
N PHE A 69 -5.27 -1.01 12.95
CA PHE A 69 -3.98 -1.54 12.53
C PHE A 69 -3.11 -0.47 11.86
N ILE A 70 -3.71 0.39 11.03
CA ILE A 70 -3.03 1.47 10.32
C ILE A 70 -2.46 2.54 11.27
N LEU A 71 -3.01 2.72 12.47
CA LEU A 71 -2.49 3.72 13.42
C LEU A 71 -0.98 3.58 13.68
N LYS A 72 -0.46 2.35 13.67
CA LYS A 72 0.97 2.06 13.82
C LYS A 72 1.79 2.66 12.69
N TYR A 73 1.27 2.66 11.46
CA TYR A 73 1.97 3.08 10.25
C TYR A 73 2.14 4.60 10.11
N TYR A 74 1.48 5.41 10.94
CA TYR A 74 1.85 6.82 11.08
C TYR A 74 3.24 7.00 11.68
N ASN A 75 3.71 6.01 12.44
CA ASN A 75 4.97 6.10 13.13
C ASN A 75 5.61 4.73 13.40
N ILE A 76 6.15 4.11 12.34
CA ILE A 76 6.59 2.71 12.33
C ILE A 76 8.06 2.59 11.91
N SER A 77 8.78 1.57 12.36
CA SER A 77 10.10 1.26 11.80
C SER A 77 9.97 0.49 10.47
N THR A 78 10.95 0.59 9.57
CA THR A 78 10.94 -0.18 8.31
C THR A 78 10.81 -1.69 8.56
N SER A 79 11.54 -2.22 9.54
CA SER A 79 11.48 -3.62 9.94
C SER A 79 10.10 -4.04 10.44
N GLU A 80 9.44 -3.19 11.23
CA GLU A 80 8.11 -3.46 11.76
C GLU A 80 7.03 -3.39 10.66
N ALA A 81 7.16 -2.43 9.73
CA ALA A 81 6.28 -2.35 8.57
C ALA A 81 6.37 -3.62 7.72
N LEU A 82 7.58 -4.10 7.41
CA LEU A 82 7.77 -5.35 6.66
C LEU A 82 7.27 -6.58 7.43
N HIS A 83 7.51 -6.65 8.74
CA HIS A 83 7.04 -7.75 9.58
C HIS A 83 5.50 -7.85 9.59
N ASN A 84 4.83 -6.71 9.64
CA ASN A 84 3.38 -6.60 9.73
C ASN A 84 2.67 -6.59 8.36
N ALA A 85 3.42 -6.55 7.26
CA ALA A 85 2.88 -6.30 5.92
C ALA A 85 1.84 -7.35 5.48
N LYS A 86 2.11 -8.62 5.76
CA LYS A 86 1.19 -9.71 5.43
C LYS A 86 -0.14 -9.59 6.19
N GLU A 87 -0.09 -9.25 7.48
CA GLU A 87 -1.29 -9.04 8.29
C GLU A 87 -2.09 -7.85 7.79
N LEU A 88 -1.42 -6.72 7.51
CA LEU A 88 -2.06 -5.53 6.91
C LEU A 88 -2.81 -5.89 5.62
N SER A 89 -2.15 -6.59 4.69
CA SER A 89 -2.77 -6.98 3.42
C SER A 89 -4.00 -7.86 3.62
N GLY A 90 -3.95 -8.81 4.58
CA GLY A 90 -5.08 -9.67 4.91
C GLY A 90 -6.25 -8.91 5.52
N LEU A 91 -6.00 -7.96 6.42
CA LEU A 91 -7.04 -7.10 7.00
C LEU A 91 -7.71 -6.24 5.92
N ILE A 92 -6.93 -5.62 5.03
CA ILE A 92 -7.46 -4.82 3.93
C ILE A 92 -8.26 -5.68 2.94
N GLN A 93 -7.81 -6.92 2.68
CA GLN A 93 -8.57 -7.86 1.86
C GLN A 93 -9.94 -8.14 2.47
N LEU A 94 -9.99 -8.46 3.77
CA LEU A 94 -11.23 -8.72 4.49
C LEU A 94 -12.15 -7.50 4.44
N MET A 95 -11.64 -6.30 4.75
CA MET A 95 -12.40 -5.05 4.64
C MET A 95 -13.02 -4.89 3.24
N LYS A 96 -12.21 -5.04 2.19
CA LYS A 96 -12.66 -4.92 0.80
C LYS A 96 -13.72 -5.96 0.42
N ASP A 97 -13.56 -7.20 0.85
CA ASP A 97 -14.43 -8.31 0.45
C ASP A 97 -15.74 -8.36 1.27
N THR A 98 -15.80 -7.69 2.43
CA THR A 98 -16.98 -7.66 3.31
C THR A 98 -17.76 -6.35 3.26
N ILE A 99 -17.58 -5.50 2.25
CA ILE A 99 -18.37 -4.25 2.10
C ILE A 99 -19.86 -4.57 2.15
N ARG A 100 -20.54 -4.17 3.24
CA ARG A 100 -21.97 -4.46 3.46
C ARG A 100 -22.89 -3.37 2.93
N ILE A 101 -22.41 -2.13 2.92
CA ILE A 101 -23.19 -0.94 2.56
C ILE A 101 -23.21 -0.78 1.04
N ASP A 102 -24.41 -0.76 0.46
CA ASP A 102 -24.58 -0.74 -1.00
C ASP A 102 -23.97 0.51 -1.65
N ASN A 103 -24.11 1.68 -1.01
CA ASN A 103 -23.51 2.93 -1.47
C ASN A 103 -21.97 2.88 -1.53
N LEU A 104 -21.33 1.94 -0.83
CA LEU A 104 -19.88 1.74 -0.84
C LEU A 104 -19.42 0.65 -1.83
N LYS A 105 -20.34 0.03 -2.59
CA LYS A 105 -20.03 -0.93 -3.67
C LYS A 105 -19.90 -0.29 -5.03
N GLU A 106 -20.04 1.04 -5.09
CA GLU A 106 -19.87 1.81 -6.32
C GLU A 106 -18.45 1.67 -6.89
N LEU A 107 -18.33 1.62 -8.22
CA LEU A 107 -17.07 1.32 -8.91
C LEU A 107 -15.93 2.24 -8.46
N ASN A 108 -16.24 3.52 -8.21
CA ASN A 108 -15.25 4.54 -7.85
C ASN A 108 -14.57 4.26 -6.49
N ILE A 109 -15.27 3.67 -5.54
CA ILE A 109 -14.76 3.39 -4.19
C ILE A 109 -14.19 1.98 -4.14
N THR A 110 -14.83 1.01 -4.81
CA THR A 110 -14.26 -0.33 -4.99
C THR A 110 -12.89 -0.28 -5.65
N ALA A 111 -12.70 0.58 -6.65
CA ALA A 111 -11.38 0.79 -7.26
C ALA A 111 -10.33 1.28 -6.25
N ARG A 112 -10.70 2.17 -5.32
CA ARG A 112 -9.79 2.67 -4.28
C ARG A 112 -9.43 1.57 -3.28
N PHE A 113 -10.38 0.74 -2.86
CA PHE A 113 -10.09 -0.43 -2.02
C PHE A 113 -9.16 -1.43 -2.71
N ASN A 114 -9.36 -1.67 -4.01
CA ASN A 114 -8.46 -2.54 -4.78
C ASN A 114 -7.04 -1.97 -4.84
N VAL A 115 -6.89 -0.67 -5.08
CA VAL A 115 -5.57 0.00 -5.11
C VAL A 115 -4.91 -0.08 -3.73
N LEU A 116 -5.65 0.20 -2.64
CA LEU A 116 -5.14 0.07 -1.27
C LEU A 116 -4.62 -1.35 -0.99
N HIS A 117 -5.40 -2.36 -1.37
CA HIS A 117 -5.02 -3.76 -1.20
C HIS A 117 -3.76 -4.12 -2.01
N ASN A 118 -3.64 -3.62 -3.23
CA ASN A 118 -2.48 -3.89 -4.08
C ASN A 118 -1.18 -3.30 -3.52
N GLU A 119 -1.20 -2.07 -2.99
CA GLU A 119 0.00 -1.50 -2.34
C GLU A 119 0.33 -2.27 -1.04
N ALA A 120 -0.68 -2.72 -0.29
CA ALA A 120 -0.43 -3.58 0.89
C ALA A 120 0.19 -4.93 0.51
N LEU A 121 -0.26 -5.55 -0.59
CA LEU A 121 0.36 -6.76 -1.14
C LEU A 121 1.80 -6.50 -1.60
N ARG A 122 2.05 -5.36 -2.24
CA ARG A 122 3.39 -4.96 -2.65
C ARG A 122 4.33 -4.80 -1.46
N LEU A 123 3.88 -4.19 -0.37
CA LEU A 123 4.65 -4.14 0.88
C LEU A 123 4.92 -5.55 1.44
N ALA A 124 3.96 -6.46 1.35
CA ALA A 124 4.13 -7.85 1.78
C ALA A 124 5.16 -8.60 0.91
N ASP A 125 5.16 -8.36 -0.40
CA ASP A 125 6.15 -8.91 -1.32
C ASP A 125 7.56 -8.37 -0.99
N MET A 126 7.69 -7.08 -0.66
CA MET A 126 8.95 -6.46 -0.26
C MET A 126 9.58 -7.13 0.96
N ALA A 127 8.77 -7.66 1.88
CA ALA A 127 9.27 -8.39 3.07
C ALA A 127 10.03 -9.68 2.70
N THR A 128 9.85 -10.20 1.48
CA THR A 128 10.54 -11.40 1.00
C THR A 128 11.80 -11.10 0.19
N ILE A 129 12.06 -9.83 -0.13
CA ILE A 129 13.20 -9.40 -0.94
C ILE A 129 14.44 -9.23 -0.02
N PRO A 130 15.53 -10.00 -0.22
CA PRO A 130 16.67 -10.00 0.70
C PRO A 130 17.43 -8.67 0.85
N SER A 131 17.30 -7.77 -0.13
CA SER A 131 18.09 -6.55 -0.24
C SER A 131 17.24 -5.30 -0.49
N ILE A 132 16.02 -5.26 0.07
CA ILE A 132 15.14 -4.08 -0.06
C ILE A 132 15.67 -2.89 0.73
N SER A 133 15.65 -1.68 0.15
CA SER A 133 16.10 -0.47 0.85
C SER A 133 15.05 0.08 1.80
N ASN A 134 15.50 0.79 2.83
CA ASN A 134 14.61 1.46 3.78
C ASN A 134 13.78 2.56 3.11
N GLU A 135 14.37 3.23 2.12
CA GLU A 135 13.76 4.29 1.33
C GLU A 135 12.59 3.75 0.49
N GLU A 136 12.75 2.59 -0.15
CA GLU A 136 11.66 1.94 -0.88
C GLU A 136 10.52 1.55 0.06
N VAL A 137 10.82 0.96 1.22
CA VAL A 137 9.81 0.61 2.24
C VAL A 137 9.06 1.85 2.71
N LYS A 138 9.79 2.95 2.95
CA LYS A 138 9.20 4.22 3.35
C LYS A 138 8.25 4.78 2.27
N GLU A 139 8.65 4.73 1.01
CA GLU A 139 7.82 5.19 -0.10
C GLU A 139 6.52 4.37 -0.19
N GLU A 140 6.64 3.05 -0.10
CA GLU A 140 5.48 2.14 -0.16
C GLU A 140 4.50 2.37 0.99
N VAL A 141 5.03 2.48 2.22
CA VAL A 141 4.21 2.80 3.39
C VAL A 141 3.52 4.16 3.23
N GLY A 142 4.20 5.16 2.66
CA GLY A 142 3.62 6.46 2.36
C GLY A 142 2.41 6.36 1.42
N LYS A 143 2.52 5.57 0.34
CA LYS A 143 1.41 5.34 -0.61
C LYS A 143 0.22 4.69 0.06
N ILE A 144 0.44 3.67 0.89
CA ILE A 144 -0.63 3.00 1.65
C ILE A 144 -1.41 4.02 2.49
N ILE A 145 -0.71 4.89 3.22
CA ILE A 145 -1.34 5.93 4.05
C ILE A 145 -2.12 6.95 3.20
N GLU A 146 -1.55 7.38 2.08
CA GLU A 146 -2.20 8.32 1.15
C GLU A 146 -3.49 7.73 0.56
N ILE A 147 -3.44 6.48 0.11
CA ILE A 147 -4.60 5.79 -0.47
C ILE A 147 -5.65 5.51 0.62
N TYR A 148 -5.25 5.12 1.83
CA TYR A 148 -6.17 4.94 2.96
C TYR A 148 -6.91 6.25 3.28
N SER A 149 -6.19 7.36 3.34
CA SER A 149 -6.78 8.70 3.45
C SER A 149 -7.78 9.00 2.32
N ALA A 150 -7.44 8.67 1.07
CA ALA A 150 -8.33 8.88 -0.07
C ALA A 150 -9.59 7.98 -0.03
N VAL A 151 -9.49 6.77 0.52
CA VAL A 151 -10.63 5.90 0.80
C VAL A 151 -11.55 6.56 1.82
N ASN A 152 -11.02 7.01 2.95
CA ASN A 152 -11.80 7.67 4.02
C ASN A 152 -12.49 8.94 3.51
N SER A 153 -11.77 9.76 2.75
CA SER A 153 -12.32 10.94 2.07
C SER A 153 -13.51 10.61 1.19
N LYS A 154 -13.40 9.52 0.42
CA LYS A 154 -14.49 9.09 -0.46
C LYS A 154 -15.69 8.57 0.32
N ILE A 155 -15.47 7.81 1.39
CA ILE A 155 -16.55 7.34 2.29
C ILE A 155 -17.26 8.55 2.91
N ASN A 156 -16.53 9.51 3.47
CA ASN A 156 -17.10 10.75 4.01
C ASN A 156 -17.95 11.50 2.97
N THR A 157 -17.45 11.59 1.73
CA THR A 157 -18.16 12.27 0.64
C THR A 157 -19.47 11.56 0.29
N ILE A 158 -19.48 10.22 0.27
CA ILE A 158 -20.68 9.42 -0.02
C ILE A 158 -21.74 9.67 1.06
N TYR A 159 -21.36 9.58 2.34
CA TYR A 159 -22.29 9.80 3.44
C TYR A 159 -22.78 11.25 3.54
N LYS A 160 -21.93 12.22 3.23
CA LYS A 160 -22.34 13.63 3.16
C LYS A 160 -23.37 13.87 2.04
N ALA A 161 -23.21 13.20 0.90
CA ALA A 161 -24.18 13.28 -0.19
C ALA A 161 -25.52 12.64 0.20
N GLU A 162 -25.48 11.48 0.86
CA GLU A 162 -26.67 10.79 1.38
C GLU A 162 -27.42 11.63 2.42
N GLU A 163 -26.71 12.22 3.39
CA GLU A 163 -27.30 13.13 4.38
C GLU A 163 -27.99 14.33 3.72
N LEU A 164 -27.32 14.95 2.74
CA LEU A 164 -27.90 16.06 1.98
C LEU A 164 -29.17 15.61 1.23
N GLN A 165 -29.14 14.45 0.59
CA GLN A 165 -30.28 13.93 -0.16
C GLN A 165 -31.47 13.66 0.77
N ASN A 166 -31.23 13.02 1.92
CA ASN A 166 -32.26 12.78 2.94
C ASN A 166 -32.84 14.08 3.52
N SER A 167 -32.03 15.14 3.63
CA SER A 167 -32.49 16.46 4.10
C SER A 167 -33.35 17.21 3.07
N LEU A 168 -33.18 16.90 1.77
CA LEU A 168 -33.95 17.48 0.66
C LEU A 168 -35.22 16.69 0.34
N GLU A 169 -35.26 15.40 0.69
CA GLU A 169 -36.45 14.54 0.59
C GLU A 169 -37.52 14.83 1.65
N VAL A 170 -37.38 15.94 2.41
CA VAL A 170 -38.42 16.50 3.27
C VAL A 170 -39.52 17.11 2.37
N ASP A 171 -40.51 16.26 2.06
CA ASP A 171 -41.85 16.51 1.53
C ASP A 171 -42.06 17.88 0.86
N THR A 172 -41.59 18.02 -0.38
CA THR A 172 -42.21 18.98 -1.29
C THR A 172 -43.46 18.29 -1.85
N GLU A 173 -44.61 18.66 -1.31
CA GLU A 173 -45.91 18.26 -1.82
C GLU A 173 -45.88 18.32 -3.36
N THR A 174 -46.17 17.18 -3.98
CA THR A 174 -46.40 16.94 -5.41
C THR A 174 -46.13 18.13 -6.35
N PRO A 175 -45.13 18.05 -7.25
CA PRO A 175 -44.98 19.05 -8.29
C PRO A 175 -46.28 19.18 -9.09
N ASN A 176 -46.90 20.35 -9.04
CA ASN A 176 -48.04 20.70 -9.88
C ASN A 176 -47.63 20.43 -11.34
N GLU A 177 -48.41 19.63 -12.05
CA GLU A 177 -48.10 19.16 -13.40
C GLU A 177 -47.70 20.33 -14.31
N LEU A 178 -46.39 20.49 -14.53
CA LEU A 178 -45.89 21.33 -15.61
C LEU A 178 -46.22 20.59 -16.92
N ARG A 179 -47.37 20.99 -17.48
CA ARG A 179 -47.82 20.68 -18.83
C ARG A 179 -46.61 20.61 -19.77
N LYS A 180 -46.33 19.40 -20.28
CA LYS A 180 -45.34 19.19 -21.33
C LYS A 180 -45.82 19.88 -22.61
N GLU A 181 -45.51 21.15 -22.78
CA GLU A 181 -45.47 21.72 -24.12
C GLU A 181 -44.18 21.25 -24.79
N ALA A 182 -44.36 20.43 -25.82
CA ALA A 182 -43.28 19.89 -26.62
C ALA A 182 -42.52 21.03 -27.31
N ILE A 183 -41.35 21.38 -26.78
CA ILE A 183 -40.40 22.22 -27.49
C ILE A 183 -39.75 21.34 -28.57
N ILE A 184 -40.18 21.51 -29.81
CA ILE A 184 -39.49 20.99 -30.99
C ILE A 184 -38.17 21.78 -31.10
N PRO A 185 -36.97 21.17 -31.01
CA PRO A 185 -35.75 21.93 -31.20
C PRO A 185 -35.60 22.30 -32.67
N GLU A 186 -35.64 23.60 -32.96
CA GLU A 186 -35.28 24.17 -34.26
C GLU A 186 -33.81 23.84 -34.56
N ARG A 187 -33.59 23.18 -35.69
CA ARG A 187 -32.28 22.66 -36.11
C ARG A 187 -31.40 23.82 -36.59
N ASN A 188 -30.68 24.45 -35.67
CA ASN A 188 -29.71 25.49 -36.01
C ASN A 188 -28.52 24.89 -36.77
N ASN A 189 -28.44 25.20 -38.07
CA ASN A 189 -27.31 24.90 -38.95
C ASN A 189 -26.05 25.63 -38.45
N TYR A 190 -25.17 24.92 -37.75
CA TYR A 190 -23.80 25.39 -37.52
C TYR A 190 -23.00 25.26 -38.82
N LYS A 191 -22.58 26.39 -39.38
CA LYS A 191 -21.64 26.45 -40.51
C LYS A 191 -20.34 25.74 -40.11
N GLU A 192 -20.04 24.69 -40.85
CA GLU A 192 -18.80 23.91 -40.77
C GLU A 192 -17.59 24.82 -41.03
N ARG A 193 -16.80 25.12 -39.99
CA ARG A 193 -15.49 25.77 -40.16
C ARG A 193 -14.52 24.71 -40.68
N LYS A 194 -14.21 24.78 -41.98
CA LYS A 194 -13.14 23.98 -42.59
C LYS A 194 -11.80 24.29 -41.89
N SER A 195 -11.19 23.27 -41.30
CA SER A 195 -9.81 23.33 -40.84
C SER A 195 -8.86 23.38 -42.06
N PRO A 196 -7.73 24.11 -42.02
CA PRO A 196 -6.78 24.12 -43.12
C PRO A 196 -6.18 22.73 -43.34
N LEU A 197 -6.34 22.20 -44.55
CA LEU A 197 -5.68 20.98 -45.01
C LEU A 197 -4.16 21.17 -44.93
N ARG A 198 -3.51 20.37 -44.07
CA ARG A 198 -2.06 20.23 -44.04
C ARG A 198 -1.64 19.44 -45.27
N GLU A 199 -0.96 20.12 -46.19
CA GLU A 199 -0.38 19.57 -47.41
C GLU A 199 0.58 18.42 -47.06
N LYS A 200 0.25 17.22 -47.52
CA LYS A 200 1.14 16.05 -47.47
C LYS A 200 2.03 16.11 -48.70
N THR A 201 3.31 16.41 -48.50
CA THR A 201 4.35 16.08 -49.48
C THR A 201 4.54 14.56 -49.53
N GLU A 202 4.32 14.02 -50.72
CA GLU A 202 4.49 12.62 -51.09
C GLU A 202 5.96 12.35 -51.45
N ASN A 203 6.71 11.60 -50.62
CA ASN A 203 7.72 10.66 -51.14
C ASN A 203 8.20 9.63 -50.09
N SER A 204 8.59 8.45 -50.59
CA SER A 204 9.15 7.25 -49.92
C SER A 204 8.15 6.20 -49.39
N ARG A 205 7.49 5.51 -50.34
CA ARG A 205 6.95 4.17 -50.10
C ARG A 205 8.11 3.15 -50.06
N LYS A 206 8.29 2.44 -48.94
CA LYS A 206 8.78 1.05 -48.93
C LYS A 206 7.68 0.16 -48.32
N PRO A 207 7.32 -0.96 -48.95
CA PRO A 207 6.15 -1.73 -48.52
C PRO A 207 6.45 -2.58 -47.28
N VAL A 208 5.60 -2.43 -46.25
CA VAL A 208 5.57 -3.30 -45.07
C VAL A 208 5.03 -4.67 -45.50
N ARG A 209 5.93 -5.65 -45.58
CA ARG A 209 5.62 -7.06 -45.79
C ARG A 209 4.81 -7.59 -44.60
N LYS A 210 3.65 -8.19 -44.88
CA LYS A 210 2.82 -8.94 -43.92
C LYS A 210 3.69 -9.96 -43.18
N MET A 211 3.86 -9.78 -41.87
CA MET A 211 4.43 -10.80 -40.98
C MET A 211 3.27 -11.54 -40.32
N ARG A 212 2.68 -12.48 -41.07
CA ARG A 212 1.75 -13.48 -40.55
C ARG A 212 2.24 -14.83 -41.07
N ASP A 213 3.38 -15.29 -40.54
CA ASP A 213 3.92 -16.65 -40.74
C ASP A 213 5.09 -16.99 -39.76
N SER A 214 5.01 -16.54 -38.50
CA SER A 214 6.04 -16.83 -37.48
C SER A 214 5.51 -17.51 -36.21
N LEU A 215 4.37 -18.21 -36.30
CA LEU A 215 3.91 -19.15 -35.28
C LEU A 215 3.71 -20.54 -35.89
N LYS A 216 4.83 -21.14 -36.32
CA LYS A 216 5.03 -22.60 -36.48
C LYS A 216 6.52 -22.87 -36.71
N LYS A 217 7.31 -22.79 -35.63
CA LYS A 217 8.60 -23.48 -35.55
C LYS A 217 8.68 -24.20 -34.19
N PRO A 218 9.05 -25.49 -34.15
CA PRO A 218 9.17 -26.22 -32.91
C PRO A 218 10.42 -25.77 -32.15
N LEU A 219 10.30 -25.69 -30.81
CA LEU A 219 11.42 -25.53 -29.89
C LEU A 219 12.38 -26.72 -30.06
N LYS A 220 13.63 -26.41 -30.44
CA LYS A 220 14.72 -27.38 -30.49
C LYS A 220 15.23 -27.53 -29.05
N SER A 221 14.88 -28.63 -28.38
CA SER A 221 15.46 -28.98 -27.08
C SER A 221 16.85 -29.57 -27.28
N GLU A 222 17.86 -29.00 -26.62
CA GLU A 222 19.14 -29.66 -26.36
C GLU A 222 18.91 -30.83 -25.39
N SER A 223 18.47 -31.95 -25.94
CA SER A 223 18.76 -33.31 -25.48
C SER A 223 17.94 -34.25 -26.38
N GLY A 224 18.64 -35.09 -27.13
CA GLY A 224 18.03 -36.03 -28.04
C GLY A 224 17.19 -37.07 -27.30
N ARG A 225 15.87 -36.88 -27.27
CA ARG A 225 14.89 -37.97 -27.16
C ARG A 225 13.52 -37.49 -27.65
N LEU A 226 13.02 -38.13 -28.71
CA LEU A 226 11.70 -37.87 -29.31
C LEU A 226 10.58 -38.22 -28.32
N ILE A 227 9.85 -37.22 -27.83
CA ILE A 227 8.57 -37.42 -27.13
C ILE A 227 7.45 -37.26 -28.16
N LYS A 228 6.69 -38.33 -28.41
CA LYS A 228 5.51 -38.30 -29.28
C LYS A 228 4.38 -37.51 -28.59
N PRO A 229 3.59 -36.70 -29.31
CA PRO A 229 2.48 -35.96 -28.73
C PRO A 229 1.34 -36.90 -28.30
N ALA A 230 0.83 -36.68 -27.08
CA ALA A 230 -0.28 -37.43 -26.51
C ALA A 230 -1.59 -37.15 -27.26
N THR A 231 -2.26 -38.21 -27.70
CA THR A 231 -3.62 -38.17 -28.26
C THR A 231 -4.64 -37.96 -27.14
N PHE A 232 -5.36 -36.85 -27.19
CA PHE A 232 -6.47 -36.56 -26.28
C PHE A 232 -7.72 -37.35 -26.71
N SER A 233 -8.03 -38.42 -25.98
CA SER A 233 -9.27 -39.20 -26.17
C SER A 233 -10.41 -38.56 -25.36
N LYS A 234 -11.44 -38.05 -26.05
CA LYS A 234 -12.70 -37.65 -25.42
C LYS A 234 -13.38 -38.90 -24.83
N LYS A 235 -13.49 -38.97 -23.51
CA LYS A 235 -14.40 -39.92 -22.83
C LYS A 235 -15.78 -39.28 -22.71
N THR A 236 -16.75 -39.86 -23.40
CA THR A 236 -18.19 -39.66 -23.19
C THR A 236 -18.59 -40.35 -21.89
N VAL A 237 -19.24 -39.62 -20.99
CA VAL A 237 -19.88 -40.18 -19.79
C VAL A 237 -21.31 -40.56 -20.18
N LYS A 238 -21.66 -41.84 -19.97
CA LYS A 238 -23.03 -42.34 -19.93
C LYS A 238 -23.51 -42.32 -18.49
#